data_AF-A0A816HNG8-F1
#
_entry.id   AF-A0A816HNG8-F1
#
_cell.length_a   1.000
_cell.length_b   1.000
_cell.length_c   1.000
_cell.angle_alpha   90.00
_cell.angle_beta   90.00
_cell.angle_gamma   90.00
#
_symmetry.space_group_name_H-M   'P 1'
#
loop_
_entity.id
_entity.type
_entity.pdbx_description
1 polymer ?
#
loop_
_entity_poly.entity_id
_entity_poly.type
_entity_poly.pdbx_seq_one_letter_code
_entity_poly.pdbx_strand_id
1 'polypeptide(L)'
;MLLYVLKQMTQDEQSKKDMLNKCRDYYQFDRKQLEKIEQFRNSYSRDRAIEWYTNECFLYKLLNKALRTEDIELLYSFRFFIIDLCLEIERESKELDVGNGLTLYRGQMVSVEEFEKLKKNVGKLISMNSFWSTSRSIQVARVFAPADTIPDNIRSILFEIEVDSSVKTVVCADINHRTQIPEEREVLFSLNSVFEIVSVNFDKEFDLWKIQLKTTDEGSKNVEEYAKSIERGVDYDSPMIYFGRLLLYELSQIDQAEKYFKILLKSLPSDHSDIASVYNWIGVVHDKRNNFDQALEYYEKAYAIRQEQLPSDHPDIAKSLYDFGTIAERKKNFDQAINYYAQALNIDEKNYIVDLEHKAQTIKKIGMVYRQKGDLNMALEYVYRALEMFRRILPAQHPQIAMCLINIGMVHRDQGNFDKALDYFHQKLEMDEQCLPSDHPYHSRNFDLVVKTYQKKGEIEKALDFCQKKLGDQKNILGENHPRIAQMLMAIAKMLADTALNRALEYYDEALSILEQTTPADCETITHYLAAMDSVYSKYCNPINALPRLLKAFDLSRRIPHCDHISIANISRNIALRYEDMKKSSEALYYFNESLSIYQA
;
A
#
# COMPACT_ATOMS: atom_id res chain seq x y z
N MET A 1 2.19 -0.27 12.49
CA MET A 1 0.86 0.37 12.34
C MET A 1 -0.28 -0.50 12.84
N LEU A 2 -0.49 -1.72 12.32
CA LEU A 2 -1.63 -2.56 12.72
C LEU A 2 -1.71 -2.81 14.25
N LEU A 3 -0.59 -3.14 14.89
CA LEU A 3 -0.51 -3.28 16.36
C LEU A 3 -0.79 -1.96 17.10
N TYR A 4 -0.33 -0.83 16.57
CA TYR A 4 -0.56 0.48 17.17
C TYR A 4 -2.05 0.76 17.30
N VAL A 5 -2.80 0.50 16.22
CA VAL A 5 -4.25 0.67 16.20
C VAL A 5 -4.97 -0.35 17.09
N LEU A 6 -4.53 -1.63 17.06
CA LEU A 6 -5.11 -2.66 17.92
C LEU A 6 -5.00 -2.29 19.41
N LYS A 7 -3.87 -1.75 19.87
CA LYS A 7 -3.69 -1.31 21.27
C LYS A 7 -4.61 -0.16 21.70
N GLN A 8 -5.11 0.60 20.74
CA GLN A 8 -6.06 1.69 21.01
C GLN A 8 -7.51 1.21 21.03
N MET A 9 -7.81 -0.01 20.55
CA MET A 9 -9.16 -0.55 20.58
C MET A 9 -9.61 -0.86 22.01
N THR A 10 -10.91 -0.71 22.27
CA THR A 10 -11.50 -1.04 23.56
C THR A 10 -11.44 -2.54 23.83
N GLN A 11 -10.92 -2.89 25.01
CA GLN A 11 -11.03 -4.23 25.57
C GLN A 11 -12.40 -4.36 26.24
N ASP A 12 -13.31 -5.12 25.62
CA ASP A 12 -14.65 -5.35 26.16
C ASP A 12 -14.98 -6.85 26.28
N GLU A 13 -16.00 -7.18 27.07
CA GLU A 13 -16.47 -8.56 27.20
C GLU A 13 -16.95 -9.16 25.87
N GLN A 14 -17.34 -8.32 24.92
CA GLN A 14 -17.76 -8.78 23.60
C GLN A 14 -16.57 -9.35 22.81
N SER A 15 -15.43 -8.68 22.83
CA SER A 15 -14.20 -9.12 22.17
C SER A 15 -13.69 -10.46 22.72
N LYS A 16 -13.77 -10.68 24.05
CA LYS A 16 -13.47 -11.98 24.66
C LYS A 16 -14.44 -13.07 24.19
N LYS A 17 -15.74 -12.78 24.11
CA LYS A 17 -16.75 -13.73 23.60
C LYS A 17 -16.53 -14.08 22.12
N ASP A 18 -16.25 -13.09 21.28
CA ASP A 18 -15.97 -13.27 19.86
C ASP A 18 -14.80 -14.24 19.66
N MET A 19 -13.69 -14.02 20.39
CA MET A 19 -12.53 -14.90 20.37
C MET A 19 -12.90 -16.34 20.76
N LEU A 20 -13.60 -16.50 21.89
CA LEU A 20 -13.95 -17.83 22.40
C LEU A 20 -14.86 -18.59 21.45
N ASN A 21 -15.81 -17.92 20.80
CA ASN A 21 -16.67 -18.53 19.80
C ASN A 21 -15.85 -19.03 18.59
N LYS A 22 -14.91 -18.22 18.08
CA LYS A 22 -14.00 -18.65 17.00
C LYS A 22 -13.13 -19.84 17.40
N CYS A 23 -12.62 -19.86 18.64
CA CYS A 23 -11.89 -21.00 19.16
C CYS A 23 -12.77 -22.26 19.23
N ARG A 24 -14.01 -22.15 19.73
CA ARG A 24 -14.94 -23.29 19.79
C ARG A 24 -15.28 -23.84 18.42
N ASP A 25 -15.56 -22.97 17.45
CA ASP A 25 -15.88 -23.38 16.08
C ASP A 25 -14.69 -24.12 15.43
N TYR A 26 -13.47 -23.60 15.63
CA TYR A 26 -12.25 -24.22 15.09
C TYR A 26 -11.94 -25.57 15.72
N TYR A 27 -12.14 -25.70 17.04
CA TYR A 27 -11.85 -26.90 17.82
C TYR A 27 -13.10 -27.75 18.13
N GLN A 28 -14.19 -27.60 17.38
CA GLN A 28 -15.48 -28.25 17.65
C GLN A 28 -15.40 -29.79 17.76
N PHE A 29 -14.38 -30.40 17.15
CA PHE A 29 -14.14 -31.85 17.19
C PHE A 29 -13.01 -32.28 18.15
N ASP A 30 -12.38 -31.34 18.88
CA ASP A 30 -11.30 -31.62 19.84
C ASP A 30 -11.77 -31.33 21.27
N ARG A 31 -12.29 -32.37 21.94
CA ARG A 31 -12.82 -32.28 23.31
C ARG A 31 -11.81 -31.73 24.32
N LYS A 32 -10.52 -32.04 24.18
CA LYS A 32 -9.48 -31.56 25.11
C LYS A 32 -9.31 -30.05 24.99
N GLN A 33 -9.30 -29.53 23.76
CA GLN A 33 -9.21 -28.09 23.54
C GLN A 33 -10.49 -27.38 23.98
N LEU A 34 -11.67 -27.97 23.78
CA LEU A 34 -12.93 -27.39 24.29
C LEU A 34 -12.95 -27.26 25.82
N GLU A 35 -12.44 -28.26 26.55
CA GLU A 35 -12.31 -28.18 28.02
C GLU A 35 -11.35 -27.04 28.44
N LYS A 36 -10.22 -26.87 27.75
CA LYS A 36 -9.27 -25.76 27.96
C LYS A 36 -9.88 -24.38 27.62
N ILE A 37 -10.72 -24.30 26.59
CA ILE A 37 -11.45 -23.07 26.22
C ILE A 37 -12.44 -22.66 27.33
N GLU A 38 -13.16 -23.61 27.93
CA GLU A 38 -14.04 -23.30 29.08
C GLU A 38 -13.25 -22.93 30.34
N GLN A 39 -12.09 -23.55 30.57
CA GLN A 39 -11.20 -23.13 31.65
C GLN A 39 -10.76 -21.68 31.46
N PHE A 40 -10.24 -21.33 30.27
CA PHE A 40 -9.88 -19.95 29.92
C PHE A 40 -11.03 -18.99 30.19
N ARG A 41 -12.25 -19.33 29.74
CA ARG A 41 -13.43 -18.46 29.93
C ARG A 41 -13.61 -18.06 31.39
N ASN A 42 -13.44 -19.01 32.32
CA ASN A 42 -13.77 -18.86 33.73
C ASN A 42 -12.60 -18.36 34.59
N SER A 43 -11.35 -18.65 34.22
CA SER A 43 -10.16 -18.35 35.05
C SER A 43 -9.18 -17.36 34.45
N TYR A 44 -9.41 -16.89 33.21
CA TYR A 44 -8.52 -15.91 32.58
C TYR A 44 -8.47 -14.59 33.35
N SER A 45 -7.25 -14.10 33.54
CA SER A 45 -6.93 -12.76 34.04
C SER A 45 -5.87 -12.13 33.15
N ARG A 46 -5.93 -10.80 32.96
CA ARG A 46 -5.00 -10.05 32.10
C ARG A 46 -3.52 -10.28 32.41
N ASP A 47 -3.18 -10.53 33.67
CA ASP A 47 -1.79 -10.73 34.15
C ASP A 47 -1.26 -12.16 33.93
N ARG A 48 -1.94 -12.94 33.08
CA ARG A 48 -1.60 -14.33 32.75
C ARG A 48 -1.70 -14.60 31.24
N ALA A 49 -1.76 -13.57 30.41
CA ALA A 49 -1.84 -13.71 28.96
C ALA A 49 -0.63 -14.47 28.38
N ILE A 50 0.59 -14.20 28.85
CA ILE A 50 1.81 -14.94 28.50
C ILE A 50 1.65 -16.42 28.86
N GLU A 51 1.26 -16.72 30.10
CA GLU A 51 1.06 -18.10 30.59
C GLU A 51 0.05 -18.85 29.70
N TRP A 52 -1.07 -18.22 29.35
CA TRP A 52 -2.06 -18.80 28.45
C TRP A 52 -1.54 -18.93 27.01
N TYR A 53 -0.76 -17.97 26.51
CA TYR A 53 -0.19 -18.03 25.18
C TYR A 53 0.81 -19.17 25.02
N THR A 54 1.68 -19.40 26.01
CA THR A 54 2.73 -20.43 25.93
C THR A 54 2.21 -21.82 26.27
N ASN A 55 1.26 -21.92 27.21
CA ASN A 55 0.84 -23.21 27.75
C ASN A 55 -0.34 -23.83 26.99
N GLU A 56 -1.11 -23.02 26.26
CA GLU A 56 -2.32 -23.47 25.58
C GLU A 56 -2.24 -23.49 24.05
N CYS A 57 -2.31 -24.72 23.55
CA CYS A 57 -2.26 -25.05 22.13
C CYS A 57 -3.33 -24.33 21.30
N PHE A 58 -4.55 -24.18 21.81
CA PHE A 58 -5.64 -23.54 21.06
C PHE A 58 -5.39 -22.06 20.78
N LEU A 59 -4.86 -21.32 21.76
CA LEU A 59 -4.52 -19.90 21.60
C LEU A 59 -3.30 -19.75 20.72
N TYR A 60 -2.22 -20.45 21.06
CA TYR A 60 -0.96 -20.36 20.34
C TYR A 60 -1.13 -20.66 18.85
N LYS A 61 -1.78 -21.78 18.50
CA LYS A 61 -1.91 -22.19 17.11
C LYS A 61 -2.83 -21.26 16.32
N LEU A 62 -3.99 -20.90 16.88
CA LEU A 62 -4.97 -20.12 16.15
C LEU A 62 -4.55 -18.66 15.99
N LEU A 63 -3.94 -18.06 17.02
CA LEU A 63 -3.39 -16.71 16.94
C LEU A 63 -2.21 -16.63 15.96
N ASN A 64 -1.22 -17.53 16.07
CA ASN A 64 -0.10 -17.52 15.13
C ASN A 64 -0.52 -17.88 13.70
N LYS A 65 -1.58 -18.68 13.52
CA LYS A 65 -2.21 -18.86 12.21
C LYS A 65 -2.78 -17.53 11.70
N ALA A 66 -3.59 -16.84 12.49
CA ALA A 66 -4.20 -15.57 12.12
C ALA A 66 -3.17 -14.51 11.73
N LEU A 67 -2.09 -14.39 12.50
CA LEU A 67 -0.97 -13.47 12.24
C LEU A 67 -0.25 -13.82 10.94
N ARG A 68 0.05 -15.11 10.72
CA ARG A 68 0.77 -15.57 9.51
C ARG A 68 -0.07 -15.50 8.24
N THR A 69 -1.38 -15.72 8.33
CA THR A 69 -2.28 -15.67 7.17
C THR A 69 -2.96 -14.31 7.00
N GLU A 70 -2.65 -13.34 7.86
CA GLU A 70 -3.30 -12.03 7.91
C GLU A 70 -4.84 -12.15 7.92
N ASP A 71 -5.37 -13.15 8.64
CA ASP A 71 -6.81 -13.38 8.67
C ASP A 71 -7.48 -12.32 9.56
N ILE A 72 -7.93 -11.24 8.93
CA ILE A 72 -8.54 -10.08 9.61
C ILE A 72 -9.70 -10.46 10.52
N GLU A 73 -10.47 -11.49 10.20
CA GLU A 73 -11.58 -11.92 11.04
C GLU A 73 -11.09 -12.56 12.35
N LEU A 74 -10.06 -13.41 12.25
CA LEU A 74 -9.41 -13.97 13.44
C LEU A 74 -8.60 -12.91 14.19
N LEU A 75 -7.90 -12.01 13.51
CA LEU A 75 -7.14 -10.93 14.15
C LEU A 75 -8.07 -9.99 14.93
N TYR A 76 -9.21 -9.62 14.33
CA TYR A 76 -10.21 -8.82 15.02
C TYR A 76 -10.83 -9.58 16.20
N SER A 77 -11.14 -10.88 16.07
CA SER A 77 -11.69 -11.63 17.21
C SER A 77 -10.67 -11.81 18.33
N PHE A 78 -9.39 -11.98 18.01
CA PHE A 78 -8.30 -12.10 18.98
C PHE A 78 -7.81 -10.77 19.57
N ARG A 79 -8.36 -9.62 19.15
CA ARG A 79 -7.91 -8.27 19.57
C ARG A 79 -7.76 -8.16 21.09
N PHE A 80 -8.73 -8.68 21.84
CA PHE A 80 -8.72 -8.74 23.31
C PHE A 80 -7.41 -9.32 23.85
N PHE A 81 -7.10 -10.55 23.43
CA PHE A 81 -5.98 -11.32 23.93
C PHE A 81 -4.64 -10.81 23.38
N ILE A 82 -4.61 -10.31 22.14
CA ILE A 82 -3.42 -9.68 21.55
C ILE A 82 -3.01 -8.45 22.37
N ILE A 83 -3.98 -7.60 22.76
CA ILE A 83 -3.70 -6.40 23.56
C ILE A 83 -3.17 -6.82 24.94
N ASP A 84 -3.85 -7.74 25.65
CA ASP A 84 -3.40 -8.20 26.97
C ASP A 84 -2.01 -8.84 26.91
N LEU A 85 -1.74 -9.66 25.91
CA LEU A 85 -0.43 -10.28 25.70
C LEU A 85 0.66 -9.22 25.45
N CYS A 86 0.38 -8.20 24.62
CA CYS A 86 1.34 -7.13 24.38
C CYS A 86 1.62 -6.30 25.64
N LEU A 87 0.58 -5.95 26.41
CA LEU A 87 0.72 -5.17 27.63
C LEU A 87 1.48 -5.94 28.72
N GLU A 88 1.24 -7.24 28.83
CA GLU A 88 2.00 -8.09 29.75
C GLU A 88 3.47 -8.17 29.34
N ILE A 89 3.78 -8.43 28.07
CA ILE A 89 5.18 -8.45 27.58
C ILE A 89 5.86 -7.11 27.84
N GLU A 90 5.17 -5.98 27.61
CA GLU A 90 5.72 -4.64 27.90
C GLU A 90 6.02 -4.41 29.38
N ARG A 91 5.19 -4.94 30.27
CA ARG A 91 5.42 -4.84 31.72
C ARG A 91 6.65 -5.65 32.12
N GLU A 92 6.71 -6.92 31.72
CA GLU A 92 7.82 -7.82 32.05
C GLU A 92 9.13 -7.38 31.38
N SER A 93 9.05 -6.74 30.20
CA SER A 93 10.22 -6.21 29.49
C SER A 93 10.98 -5.16 30.29
N LYS A 94 10.31 -4.38 31.14
CA LYS A 94 10.96 -3.41 32.04
C LYS A 94 11.84 -4.07 33.11
N GLU A 95 11.60 -5.36 33.39
CA GLU A 95 12.31 -6.13 34.41
C GLU A 95 13.44 -6.97 33.82
N LEU A 96 13.58 -7.01 32.49
CA LEU A 96 14.63 -7.74 31.80
C LEU A 96 15.99 -7.06 31.98
N ASP A 97 16.89 -7.69 32.74
CA ASP A 97 18.28 -7.24 32.82
C ASP A 97 19.03 -7.62 31.52
N VAL A 98 19.30 -6.61 30.70
CA VAL A 98 20.03 -6.75 29.42
C VAL A 98 21.55 -6.52 29.61
N GLY A 99 22.00 -6.03 30.77
CA GLY A 99 23.42 -5.80 31.08
C GLY A 99 24.23 -5.13 29.94
N ASN A 100 25.42 -5.68 29.68
CA ASN A 100 26.33 -5.26 28.58
C ASN A 100 25.97 -5.89 27.22
N GLY A 101 24.79 -6.49 27.08
CA GLY A 101 24.33 -7.16 25.86
C GLY A 101 23.71 -8.53 26.16
N LEU A 102 22.60 -8.84 25.48
CA LEU A 102 21.90 -10.12 25.58
C LEU A 102 21.84 -10.77 24.19
N THR A 103 22.37 -11.99 24.07
CA THR A 103 22.27 -12.76 22.82
C THR A 103 21.18 -13.82 22.95
N LEU A 104 20.27 -13.82 21.98
CA LEU A 104 19.15 -14.76 21.89
C LEU A 104 19.23 -15.58 20.61
N TYR A 105 18.69 -16.78 20.66
CA TYR A 105 18.78 -17.75 19.58
C TYR A 105 17.40 -18.26 19.19
N ARG A 106 17.20 -18.49 17.90
CA ARG A 106 16.02 -19.20 17.39
C ARG A 106 16.37 -20.03 16.17
N GLY A 107 16.13 -21.33 16.25
CA GLY A 107 16.16 -22.20 15.08
C GLY A 107 14.84 -22.15 14.34
N GLN A 108 14.90 -22.15 13.02
CA GLN A 108 13.72 -22.21 12.17
C GLN A 108 14.06 -22.87 10.83
N MET A 109 13.07 -23.54 10.25
CA MET A 109 13.11 -23.94 8.84
C MET A 109 12.37 -22.90 8.00
N VAL A 110 13.01 -22.42 6.94
CA VAL A 110 12.45 -21.43 6.01
C VAL A 110 12.51 -21.95 4.58
N SER A 111 11.67 -21.41 3.70
CA SER A 111 11.77 -21.73 2.28
C SER A 111 13.07 -21.17 1.68
N VAL A 112 13.56 -21.78 0.59
CA VAL A 112 14.73 -21.25 -0.14
C VAL A 112 14.49 -19.82 -0.62
N GLU A 113 13.27 -19.48 -1.05
CA GLU A 113 12.94 -18.12 -1.50
C GLU A 113 13.08 -17.10 -0.36
N GLU A 114 12.55 -17.42 0.83
CA GLU A 114 12.65 -16.58 2.02
C GLU A 114 14.11 -16.43 2.47
N PHE A 115 14.88 -17.52 2.42
CA PHE A 115 16.31 -17.50 2.72
C PHE A 115 17.09 -16.56 1.78
N GLU A 116 16.85 -16.64 0.46
CA GLU A 116 17.51 -15.75 -0.50
C GLU A 116 17.08 -14.28 -0.32
N LYS A 117 15.84 -14.02 0.10
CA LYS A 117 15.39 -12.67 0.49
C LYS A 117 16.18 -12.14 1.69
N LEU A 118 16.39 -12.95 2.72
CA LEU A 118 17.19 -12.57 3.89
C LEU A 118 18.64 -12.23 3.47
N LYS A 119 19.23 -13.05 2.61
CA LYS A 119 20.59 -12.85 2.08
C LYS A 119 20.73 -11.57 1.24
N LYS A 120 19.75 -11.25 0.39
CA LYS A 120 19.74 -10.02 -0.42
C LYS A 120 19.57 -8.75 0.43
N ASN A 121 18.99 -8.88 1.62
CA ASN A 121 18.62 -7.77 2.49
C ASN A 121 19.57 -7.58 3.69
N VAL A 122 20.81 -8.12 3.63
CA VAL A 122 21.87 -7.76 4.58
C VAL A 122 22.08 -6.24 4.59
N GLY A 123 22.17 -5.64 5.78
CA GLY A 123 22.20 -4.19 6.01
C GLY A 123 20.84 -3.51 5.96
N LYS A 124 19.73 -4.26 5.88
CA LYS A 124 18.36 -3.71 5.89
C LYS A 124 17.56 -4.23 7.09
N LEU A 125 16.43 -3.58 7.32
CA LEU A 125 15.49 -3.92 8.38
C LEU A 125 14.54 -5.06 7.98
N ILE A 126 14.24 -5.92 8.94
CA ILE A 126 13.20 -6.96 8.87
C ILE A 126 12.26 -6.81 10.07
N SER A 127 10.96 -6.90 9.83
CA SER A 127 9.92 -6.93 10.88
C SER A 127 9.36 -8.33 10.98
N MET A 128 9.20 -8.82 12.21
CA MET A 128 8.54 -10.10 12.49
C MET A 128 7.05 -9.88 12.82
N ASN A 129 6.17 -10.35 11.94
CA ASN A 129 4.71 -10.22 12.08
C ASN A 129 4.12 -11.28 13.05
N SER A 130 4.87 -11.72 14.06
CA SER A 130 4.42 -12.69 15.05
C SER A 130 5.08 -12.45 16.41
N PHE A 131 4.49 -12.97 17.48
CA PHE A 131 5.17 -13.05 18.78
C PHE A 131 6.30 -14.07 18.65
N TRP A 132 7.53 -13.64 18.89
CA TRP A 132 8.70 -14.41 18.50
C TRP A 132 9.39 -15.03 19.72
N SER A 133 9.17 -16.32 19.89
CA SER A 133 9.81 -17.12 20.93
C SER A 133 11.29 -17.36 20.58
N THR A 134 12.17 -17.06 21.51
CA THR A 134 13.63 -17.20 21.38
C THR A 134 14.21 -17.78 22.66
N SER A 135 15.44 -18.27 22.63
CA SER A 135 16.10 -18.90 23.77
C SER A 135 17.46 -18.27 24.04
N ARG A 136 17.86 -18.16 25.32
CA ARG A 136 19.25 -17.87 25.69
C ARG A 136 20.21 -19.05 25.44
N SER A 137 19.68 -20.22 25.05
CA SER A 137 20.45 -21.43 24.79
C SER A 137 20.45 -21.76 23.30
N ILE A 138 21.62 -21.69 22.68
CA ILE A 138 21.80 -22.13 21.30
C ILE A 138 21.41 -23.60 21.10
N GLN A 139 21.63 -24.46 22.11
CA GLN A 139 21.30 -25.89 22.00
C GLN A 139 19.79 -26.13 21.95
N VAL A 140 19.01 -25.34 22.68
CA VAL A 140 17.54 -25.38 22.63
C VAL A 140 17.06 -24.90 21.26
N ALA A 141 17.58 -23.76 20.80
CA ALA A 141 17.21 -23.19 19.51
C ALA A 141 17.47 -24.17 18.33
N ARG A 142 18.58 -24.90 18.35
CA ARG A 142 18.95 -25.85 17.29
C ARG A 142 17.96 -27.01 17.10
N VAL A 143 17.21 -27.40 18.13
CA VAL A 143 16.17 -28.44 18.01
C VAL A 143 15.13 -28.06 16.94
N PHE A 144 14.91 -26.76 16.73
CA PHE A 144 13.95 -26.22 15.76
C PHE A 144 14.57 -25.92 14.38
N ALA A 145 15.86 -26.21 14.19
CA ALA A 145 16.59 -26.08 12.91
C ALA A 145 17.43 -27.34 12.63
N PRO A 146 16.80 -28.49 12.37
CA PRO A 146 17.52 -29.74 12.12
C PRO A 146 18.35 -29.63 10.83
N ALA A 147 19.63 -30.03 10.87
CA ALA A 147 20.50 -30.06 9.70
C ALA A 147 20.25 -31.32 8.83
N ASP A 148 19.82 -32.41 9.45
CA ASP A 148 19.60 -33.69 8.77
C ASP A 148 18.19 -33.79 8.17
N THR A 149 18.07 -34.38 6.98
CA THR A 149 16.78 -34.73 6.35
C THR A 149 15.81 -33.56 6.11
N ILE A 150 16.31 -32.47 5.52
CA ILE A 150 15.47 -31.35 5.04
C ILE A 150 15.18 -31.46 3.53
N PRO A 151 13.94 -31.13 3.08
CA PRO A 151 13.62 -31.02 1.66
C PRO A 151 14.49 -29.98 0.93
N ASP A 152 14.79 -30.22 -0.35
CA ASP A 152 15.65 -29.33 -1.17
C ASP A 152 15.16 -27.87 -1.24
N ASN A 153 13.85 -27.65 -1.09
CA ASN A 153 13.21 -26.34 -1.11
C ASN A 153 13.15 -25.64 0.26
N ILE A 154 13.77 -26.23 1.30
CA ILE A 154 13.83 -25.70 2.67
C ILE A 154 15.29 -25.48 3.07
N ARG A 155 15.53 -24.50 3.93
CA ARG A 155 16.80 -24.26 4.60
C ARG A 155 16.59 -24.18 6.10
N SER A 156 17.46 -24.85 6.85
CA SER A 156 17.55 -24.70 8.30
C SER A 156 18.43 -23.51 8.63
N ILE A 157 17.87 -22.59 9.40
CA ILE A 157 18.51 -21.35 9.81
C ILE A 157 18.53 -21.22 11.32
N LEU A 158 19.58 -20.61 11.85
CA LEU A 158 19.70 -20.18 13.23
C LEU A 158 19.79 -18.66 13.25
N PHE A 159 18.78 -18.00 13.79
CA PHE A 159 18.87 -16.59 14.14
C PHE A 159 19.70 -16.45 15.40
N GLU A 160 20.74 -15.62 15.34
CA GLU A 160 21.48 -15.09 16.49
C GLU A 160 21.14 -13.62 16.61
N ILE A 161 20.47 -13.24 17.69
CA ILE A 161 19.89 -11.91 17.88
C ILE A 161 20.66 -11.21 18.99
N GLU A 162 21.35 -10.13 18.63
CA GLU A 162 21.98 -9.23 19.58
C GLU A 162 20.95 -8.18 20.04
N VAL A 163 20.57 -8.27 21.31
CA VAL A 163 19.72 -7.28 21.96
C VAL A 163 20.62 -6.19 22.55
N ASP A 164 20.56 -5.02 21.93
CA ASP A 164 21.31 -3.84 22.32
C ASP A 164 20.58 -3.11 23.46
N SER A 165 21.20 -3.05 24.64
CA SER A 165 20.60 -2.45 25.85
C SER A 165 20.37 -0.94 25.74
N SER A 166 20.93 -0.27 24.73
CA SER A 166 20.68 1.15 24.46
C SER A 166 19.37 1.40 23.69
N VAL A 167 18.81 0.36 23.06
CA VAL A 167 17.62 0.42 22.20
C VAL A 167 16.37 0.27 23.07
N LYS A 168 15.76 1.40 23.44
CA LYS A 168 14.65 1.43 24.42
C LYS A 168 13.33 0.90 23.89
N THR A 169 13.19 0.72 22.57
CA THR A 169 11.94 0.24 21.97
C THR A 169 11.87 -1.28 21.81
N VAL A 170 12.92 -2.02 22.20
CA VAL A 170 12.85 -3.48 22.20
C VAL A 170 11.87 -3.92 23.29
N VAL A 171 10.78 -4.54 22.87
CA VAL A 171 9.76 -5.08 23.78
C VAL A 171 9.84 -6.60 23.76
N CYS A 172 10.56 -7.17 24.73
CA CYS A 172 10.64 -8.60 24.95
C CYS A 172 10.67 -8.96 26.44
N ALA A 173 10.10 -10.10 26.79
CA ALA A 173 9.97 -10.57 28.17
C ALA A 173 10.74 -11.87 28.40
N ASP A 174 11.48 -11.97 29.51
CA ASP A 174 11.97 -13.27 30.00
C ASP A 174 10.80 -14.00 30.66
N ILE A 175 10.41 -15.12 30.07
CA ILE A 175 9.20 -15.85 30.46
C ILE A 175 9.51 -17.21 31.09
N ASN A 176 10.75 -17.42 31.55
CA ASN A 176 11.22 -18.69 32.12
C ASN A 176 10.40 -19.25 33.26
N HIS A 177 9.79 -18.36 34.04
CA HIS A 177 8.97 -18.71 35.19
C HIS A 177 7.49 -18.92 34.83
N ARG A 178 7.13 -18.80 33.54
CA ARG A 178 5.75 -18.88 33.01
C ARG A 178 5.55 -19.98 31.97
N THR A 179 6.64 -20.56 31.45
CA THR A 179 6.61 -21.62 30.44
C THR A 179 6.56 -23.00 31.10
N GLN A 180 6.09 -24.00 30.35
CA GLN A 180 6.08 -25.40 30.82
C GLN A 180 7.48 -26.01 30.90
N ILE A 181 8.48 -25.40 30.25
CA ILE A 181 9.84 -25.95 30.11
C ILE A 181 10.84 -24.86 30.52
N PRO A 182 11.11 -24.70 31.84
CA PRO A 182 12.04 -23.67 32.34
C PRO A 182 13.46 -23.79 31.77
N GLU A 183 13.86 -24.98 31.31
CA GLU A 183 15.14 -25.25 30.68
C GLU A 183 15.31 -24.54 29.32
N GLU A 184 14.21 -24.14 28.68
CA GLU A 184 14.25 -23.45 27.38
C GLU A 184 14.84 -22.05 27.47
N ARG A 185 14.97 -21.46 28.67
CA ARG A 185 15.50 -20.10 28.84
C ARG A 185 14.84 -19.10 27.88
N GLU A 186 13.51 -19.20 27.76
CA GLU A 186 12.69 -18.55 26.76
C GLU A 186 12.57 -17.04 27.00
N VAL A 187 12.78 -16.28 25.93
CA VAL A 187 12.52 -14.85 25.84
C VAL A 187 11.56 -14.62 24.68
N LEU A 188 10.43 -13.97 24.97
CA LEU A 188 9.36 -13.74 24.02
C LEU A 188 9.38 -12.29 23.54
N PHE A 189 9.61 -12.08 22.26
CA PHE A 189 9.47 -10.78 21.62
C PHE A 189 8.00 -10.45 21.31
N SER A 190 7.65 -9.19 21.50
CA SER A 190 6.34 -8.65 21.14
C SER A 190 6.17 -8.58 19.61
N LEU A 191 4.92 -8.44 19.18
CA LEU A 191 4.54 -8.35 17.78
C LEU A 191 5.21 -7.12 17.10
N ASN A 192 5.64 -7.29 15.84
CA ASN A 192 6.32 -6.26 15.03
C ASN A 192 7.68 -5.83 15.59
N SER A 193 8.38 -6.73 16.28
CA SER A 193 9.79 -6.49 16.61
C SER A 193 10.59 -6.35 15.30
N VAL A 194 11.40 -5.29 15.23
CA VAL A 194 12.21 -4.95 14.05
C VAL A 194 13.67 -5.19 14.34
N PHE A 195 14.36 -5.78 13.36
CA PHE A 195 15.77 -6.13 13.45
C PHE A 195 16.51 -5.67 12.20
N GLU A 196 17.78 -5.30 12.33
CA GLU A 196 18.70 -5.19 11.20
C GLU A 196 19.31 -6.55 10.90
N ILE A 197 19.36 -6.94 9.63
CA ILE A 197 20.08 -8.14 9.19
C ILE A 197 21.56 -7.79 9.06
N VAL A 198 22.37 -8.16 10.06
CA VAL A 198 23.80 -7.84 10.13
C VAL A 198 24.60 -8.72 9.18
N SER A 199 24.35 -10.03 9.20
CA SER A 199 25.09 -10.97 8.36
C SER A 199 24.31 -12.27 8.13
N VAL A 200 24.65 -12.96 7.04
CA VAL A 200 24.19 -14.32 6.72
C VAL A 200 25.41 -15.16 6.39
N ASN A 201 25.74 -16.10 7.26
CA ASN A 201 26.94 -16.92 7.16
C ASN A 201 26.59 -18.41 7.34
N PHE A 202 27.36 -19.29 6.69
CA PHE A 202 27.22 -20.72 6.93
C PHE A 202 28.08 -21.13 8.12
N ASP A 203 27.45 -21.71 9.14
CA ASP A 203 28.13 -22.22 10.32
C ASP A 203 28.51 -23.69 10.11
N LYS A 204 29.81 -23.94 9.94
CA LYS A 204 30.35 -25.29 9.70
C LYS A 204 30.31 -26.18 10.93
N GLU A 205 30.30 -25.61 12.13
CA GLU A 205 30.26 -26.40 13.38
C GLU A 205 28.89 -27.05 13.55
N PHE A 206 27.83 -26.32 13.19
CA PHE A 206 26.46 -26.76 13.36
C PHE A 206 25.77 -27.20 12.07
N ASP A 207 26.47 -27.14 10.93
CA ASP A 207 26.00 -27.48 9.59
C ASP A 207 24.68 -26.78 9.21
N LEU A 208 24.59 -25.47 9.54
CA LEU A 208 23.39 -24.67 9.32
C LEU A 208 23.72 -23.24 8.96
N TRP A 209 22.74 -22.52 8.41
CA TRP A 209 22.89 -21.10 8.09
C TRP A 209 22.63 -20.25 9.33
N LYS A 210 23.61 -19.44 9.72
CA LYS A 210 23.51 -18.49 10.82
C LYS A 210 23.18 -17.10 10.28
N ILE A 211 22.10 -16.52 10.79
CA ILE A 211 21.65 -15.16 10.45
C ILE A 211 21.78 -14.30 11.69
N GLN A 212 22.68 -13.32 11.63
CA GLN A 212 22.88 -12.38 12.72
C GLN A 212 21.93 -11.21 12.58
N LEU A 213 21.16 -10.96 13.64
CA LEU A 213 20.21 -9.89 13.75
C LEU A 213 20.62 -8.95 14.89
N LYS A 214 20.39 -7.66 14.71
CA LYS A 214 20.56 -6.67 15.76
C LYS A 214 19.25 -5.93 16.00
N THR A 215 18.87 -5.72 17.26
CA THR A 215 17.69 -4.90 17.59
C THR A 215 17.89 -3.43 17.24
N THR A 216 16.82 -2.75 16.83
CA THR A 216 16.87 -1.34 16.42
C THR A 216 15.61 -0.57 16.80
N ASP A 217 15.77 0.74 17.06
CA ASP A 217 14.66 1.66 17.33
C ASP A 217 14.04 2.25 16.05
N GLU A 218 14.71 2.11 14.91
CA GLU A 218 14.32 2.81 13.67
C GLU A 218 12.91 2.46 13.23
N GLY A 219 12.54 1.18 13.29
CA GLY A 219 11.19 0.73 12.94
C GLY A 219 10.11 1.34 13.82
N SER A 220 10.33 1.37 15.13
CA SER A 220 9.39 1.90 16.13
C SER A 220 9.24 3.42 16.02
N LYS A 221 10.35 4.16 15.86
CA LYS A 221 10.34 5.61 15.66
C LYS A 221 9.60 5.99 14.38
N ASN A 222 9.84 5.29 13.28
CA ASN A 222 9.14 5.52 12.02
C ASN A 222 7.63 5.26 12.14
N VAL A 223 7.22 4.19 12.83
CA VAL A 223 5.80 3.90 13.08
C VAL A 223 5.16 4.97 13.99
N GLU A 224 5.85 5.42 15.03
CA GLU A 224 5.36 6.49 15.89
C GLU A 224 5.27 7.84 15.17
N GLU A 225 6.28 8.21 14.39
CA GLU A 225 6.27 9.45 13.60
C GLU A 225 5.17 9.39 12.55
N TYR A 226 5.00 8.24 11.90
CA TYR A 226 3.92 8.02 10.95
C TYR A 226 2.55 8.10 11.63
N ALA A 227 2.36 7.41 12.77
CA ALA A 227 1.13 7.50 13.55
C ALA A 227 0.83 8.94 14.00
N LYS A 228 1.83 9.66 14.54
CA LYS A 228 1.71 11.07 14.93
C LYS A 228 1.42 11.97 13.73
N SER A 229 1.95 11.66 12.55
CA SER A 229 1.65 12.41 11.32
C SER A 229 0.20 12.22 10.86
N ILE A 230 -0.37 11.04 11.12
CA ILE A 230 -1.76 10.73 10.79
C ILE A 230 -2.72 11.29 11.84
N GLU A 231 -2.37 11.24 13.13
CA GLU A 231 -3.13 11.87 14.22
C GLU A 231 -3.22 13.39 14.08
N ARG A 232 -2.22 14.03 13.44
CA ARG A 232 -2.24 15.46 13.12
C ARG A 232 -3.10 15.81 11.91
N GLY A 233 -3.57 14.83 11.14
CA GLY A 233 -4.07 15.04 9.78
C GLY A 233 -5.50 14.65 9.49
N VAL A 234 -6.24 13.92 10.34
CA VAL A 234 -7.62 13.50 10.00
C VAL A 234 -8.47 13.30 11.25
N ASP A 235 -9.74 13.68 11.13
CA ASP A 235 -10.97 13.31 11.87
C ASP A 235 -10.87 12.34 13.07
N TYR A 236 -11.77 12.57 14.03
CA TYR A 236 -12.08 11.75 15.21
C TYR A 236 -12.61 10.33 14.89
N ASP A 237 -11.99 9.61 13.95
CA ASP A 237 -12.26 8.20 13.69
C ASP A 237 -11.85 7.38 14.91
N SER A 238 -12.72 6.49 15.37
CA SER A 238 -12.34 5.52 16.40
C SER A 238 -11.22 4.60 15.89
N PRO A 239 -10.42 4.00 16.78
CA PRO A 239 -9.40 3.02 16.39
C PRO A 239 -9.97 1.86 15.55
N MET A 240 -11.25 1.50 15.74
CA MET A 240 -11.92 0.50 14.93
C MET A 240 -12.07 0.95 13.47
N ILE A 241 -12.53 2.17 13.25
CA ILE A 241 -12.67 2.75 11.92
C ILE A 241 -11.29 2.91 11.26
N TYR A 242 -10.32 3.39 12.03
CA TYR A 242 -8.97 3.63 11.54
C TYR A 242 -8.30 2.34 11.03
N PHE A 243 -8.51 1.19 11.70
CA PHE A 243 -8.00 -0.10 11.24
C PHE A 243 -8.50 -0.44 9.83
N GLY A 244 -9.80 -0.27 9.56
CA GLY A 244 -10.37 -0.52 8.23
C GLY A 244 -9.87 0.46 7.17
N ARG A 245 -9.64 1.72 7.55
CA ARG A 245 -9.05 2.74 6.68
C ARG A 245 -7.61 2.38 6.26
N LEU A 246 -6.80 1.86 7.20
CA LEU A 246 -5.45 1.38 6.92
C LEU A 246 -5.46 0.24 5.89
N LEU A 247 -6.35 -0.74 6.05
CA LEU A 247 -6.51 -1.82 5.06
C LEU A 247 -6.83 -1.24 3.67
N LEU A 248 -7.67 -0.21 3.60
CA LEU A 248 -8.18 0.34 2.35
C LEU A 248 -7.19 1.26 1.60
N TYR A 249 -6.49 2.15 2.29
CA TYR A 249 -5.62 3.15 1.66
C TYR A 249 -4.14 2.82 1.75
N GLU A 250 -3.67 2.33 2.90
CA GLU A 250 -2.25 2.08 3.12
C GLU A 250 -1.84 0.73 2.53
N LEU A 251 -2.66 -0.30 2.76
CA LEU A 251 -2.36 -1.66 2.27
C LEU A 251 -3.03 -1.97 0.92
N SER A 252 -3.93 -1.11 0.44
CA SER A 252 -4.70 -1.33 -0.80
C SER A 252 -5.44 -2.68 -0.84
N GLN A 253 -5.81 -3.23 0.33
CA GLN A 253 -6.51 -4.50 0.49
C GLN A 253 -8.03 -4.26 0.56
N ILE A 254 -8.64 -3.88 -0.57
CA ILE A 254 -10.05 -3.46 -0.67
C ILE A 254 -11.00 -4.56 -0.13
N ASP A 255 -10.75 -5.82 -0.50
CA ASP A 255 -11.60 -6.96 -0.11
C ASP A 255 -11.53 -7.25 1.39
N GLN A 256 -10.34 -7.13 1.98
CA GLN A 256 -10.15 -7.30 3.42
C GLN A 256 -10.79 -6.17 4.21
N ALA A 257 -10.68 -4.93 3.72
CA ALA A 257 -11.36 -3.77 4.30
C ALA A 257 -12.88 -3.95 4.30
N GLU A 258 -13.48 -4.41 3.19
CA GLU A 258 -14.91 -4.72 3.13
C GLU A 258 -15.31 -5.78 4.15
N LYS A 259 -14.54 -6.89 4.19
CA LYS A 259 -14.78 -7.99 5.13
C LYS A 259 -14.77 -7.48 6.56
N TYR A 260 -13.78 -6.66 6.90
CA TYR A 260 -13.62 -6.05 8.20
C TYR A 260 -14.80 -5.15 8.59
N PHE A 261 -15.19 -4.20 7.73
CA PHE A 261 -16.32 -3.31 8.04
C PHE A 261 -17.64 -4.09 8.16
N LYS A 262 -17.85 -5.16 7.39
CA LYS A 262 -19.00 -6.05 7.55
C LYS A 262 -18.98 -6.83 8.87
N ILE A 263 -17.79 -7.17 9.39
CA ILE A 263 -17.65 -7.78 10.72
C ILE A 263 -17.99 -6.75 11.81
N LEU A 264 -17.49 -5.51 11.69
CA LEU A 264 -17.86 -4.42 12.60
C LEU A 264 -19.38 -4.22 12.62
N LEU A 265 -20.00 -4.11 11.45
CA LEU A 265 -21.45 -3.89 11.35
C LEU A 265 -22.29 -5.01 12.00
N LYS A 266 -21.80 -6.26 12.02
CA LYS A 266 -22.47 -7.39 12.67
C LYS A 266 -22.21 -7.48 14.17
N SER A 267 -21.07 -6.97 14.63
CA SER A 267 -20.64 -7.10 16.03
C SER A 267 -21.05 -5.91 16.89
N LEU A 268 -21.16 -4.73 16.30
CA LEU A 268 -21.55 -3.51 17.00
C LEU A 268 -23.08 -3.43 17.18
N PRO A 269 -23.56 -3.00 18.37
CA PRO A 269 -24.97 -2.65 18.57
C PRO A 269 -25.46 -1.59 17.59
N SER A 270 -26.76 -1.59 17.27
CA SER A 270 -27.34 -0.66 16.30
C SER A 270 -27.28 0.82 16.73
N ASP A 271 -27.14 1.08 18.03
CA ASP A 271 -27.01 2.41 18.63
C ASP A 271 -25.55 2.83 18.87
N HIS A 272 -24.57 2.02 18.44
CA HIS A 272 -23.15 2.35 18.60
C HIS A 272 -22.76 3.56 17.74
N SER A 273 -21.98 4.48 18.31
CA SER A 273 -21.59 5.77 17.69
C SER A 273 -20.95 5.61 16.31
N ASP A 274 -20.18 4.54 16.12
CA ASP A 274 -19.44 4.30 14.88
C ASP A 274 -20.28 3.66 13.76
N ILE A 275 -21.53 3.23 13.98
CA ILE A 275 -22.31 2.51 12.96
C ILE A 275 -22.47 3.35 11.69
N ALA A 276 -22.74 4.64 11.82
CA ALA A 276 -22.84 5.55 10.67
C ALA A 276 -21.51 5.60 9.89
N SER A 277 -20.39 5.68 10.60
CA SER A 277 -19.05 5.67 10.00
C SER A 277 -18.74 4.32 9.33
N VAL A 278 -19.12 3.18 9.93
CA VAL A 278 -18.96 1.86 9.32
C VAL A 278 -19.74 1.78 8.00
N TYR A 279 -20.99 2.23 7.96
CA TYR A 279 -21.76 2.30 6.72
C TYR A 279 -21.09 3.21 5.69
N ASN A 280 -20.62 4.39 6.10
CA ASN A 280 -19.90 5.32 5.22
C ASN A 280 -18.69 4.63 4.59
N TRP A 281 -17.87 3.94 5.38
CA TRP A 281 -16.67 3.28 4.90
C TRP A 281 -16.95 2.08 4.00
N ILE A 282 -18.04 1.33 4.21
CA ILE A 282 -18.51 0.33 3.24
C ILE A 282 -18.90 1.01 1.92
N GLY A 283 -19.55 2.18 2.00
CA GLY A 283 -19.84 3.03 0.84
C GLY A 283 -18.57 3.40 0.06
N VAL A 284 -17.51 3.83 0.76
CA VAL A 284 -16.20 4.15 0.15
C VAL A 284 -15.58 2.94 -0.54
N VAL A 285 -15.71 1.75 0.05
CA VAL A 285 -15.23 0.50 -0.56
C VAL A 285 -15.94 0.23 -1.90
N HIS A 286 -17.27 0.36 -1.94
CA HIS A 286 -18.03 0.18 -3.18
C HIS A 286 -17.73 1.28 -4.20
N ASP A 287 -17.52 2.53 -3.75
CA ASP A 287 -17.12 3.63 -4.62
C ASP A 287 -15.74 3.38 -5.28
N LYS A 288 -14.76 2.86 -4.53
CA LYS A 288 -13.45 2.47 -5.10
C LYS A 288 -13.53 1.36 -6.13
N ARG A 289 -14.54 0.48 -6.04
CA ARG A 289 -14.83 -0.55 -7.06
C ARG A 289 -15.70 -0.04 -8.21
N ASN A 290 -16.07 1.24 -8.22
CA ASN A 290 -17.01 1.85 -9.17
C ASN A 290 -18.45 1.29 -9.08
N ASN A 291 -18.83 0.67 -7.96
CA ASN A 291 -20.18 0.19 -7.70
C ASN A 291 -21.03 1.34 -7.12
N PHE A 292 -21.29 2.38 -7.92
CA PHE A 292 -21.85 3.64 -7.44
C PHE A 292 -23.24 3.53 -6.80
N ASP A 293 -24.09 2.60 -7.26
CA ASP A 293 -25.43 2.39 -6.67
C ASP A 293 -25.34 1.76 -5.27
N GLN A 294 -24.45 0.78 -5.09
CA GLN A 294 -24.21 0.19 -3.77
C GLN A 294 -23.55 1.20 -2.84
N ALA A 295 -22.62 2.00 -3.34
CA ALA A 295 -22.00 3.07 -2.55
C ALA A 295 -23.07 4.05 -2.03
N LEU A 296 -24.00 4.47 -2.91
CA LEU A 296 -25.10 5.35 -2.55
C LEU A 296 -26.00 4.73 -1.47
N GLU A 297 -26.39 3.46 -1.61
CA GLU A 297 -27.22 2.75 -0.61
C GLU A 297 -26.60 2.79 0.80
N TYR A 298 -25.28 2.59 0.89
CA TYR A 298 -24.57 2.63 2.17
C TYR A 298 -24.38 4.06 2.70
N TYR A 299 -24.11 5.03 1.84
CA TYR A 299 -24.06 6.44 2.23
C TYR A 299 -25.43 6.95 2.71
N GLU A 300 -26.54 6.50 2.10
CA GLU A 300 -27.90 6.82 2.53
C GLU A 300 -28.20 6.24 3.93
N LYS A 301 -27.76 5.01 4.22
CA LYS A 301 -27.87 4.43 5.57
C LYS A 301 -27.06 5.21 6.59
N ALA A 302 -25.81 5.58 6.27
CA ALA A 302 -24.98 6.40 7.15
C ALA A 302 -25.61 7.78 7.41
N TYR A 303 -26.13 8.41 6.36
CA TYR A 303 -26.76 9.72 6.41
C TYR A 303 -28.04 9.70 7.25
N ALA A 304 -28.90 8.70 7.09
CA ALA A 304 -30.13 8.56 7.87
C ALA A 304 -29.86 8.50 9.38
N ILE A 305 -28.85 7.73 9.80
CA ILE A 305 -28.43 7.65 11.20
C ILE A 305 -27.91 9.00 11.71
N ARG A 306 -27.07 9.67 10.92
CA ARG A 306 -26.55 11.00 11.26
C ARG A 306 -27.68 12.02 11.40
N GLN A 307 -28.67 12.01 10.51
CA GLN A 307 -29.83 12.91 10.59
C GLN A 307 -30.69 12.68 11.84
N GLU A 308 -30.80 11.43 12.30
CA GLU A 308 -31.55 11.10 13.52
C GLU A 308 -30.80 11.52 14.79
N GLN A 309 -29.48 11.34 14.81
CA GLN A 309 -28.65 11.48 16.01
C GLN A 309 -27.99 12.85 16.17
N LEU A 310 -27.83 13.61 15.09
CA LEU A 310 -27.01 14.83 15.06
C LEU A 310 -27.84 16.03 14.62
N PRO A 311 -27.50 17.25 15.10
CA PRO A 311 -28.06 18.48 14.56
C PRO A 311 -27.89 18.60 13.05
N SER A 312 -28.81 19.28 12.36
CA SER A 312 -28.79 19.44 10.90
C SER A 312 -27.56 20.20 10.38
N ASP A 313 -26.90 20.95 11.25
CA ASP A 313 -25.66 21.68 10.96
C ASP A 313 -24.42 20.91 11.45
N HIS A 314 -24.51 19.63 11.84
CA HIS A 314 -23.33 18.88 12.29
C HIS A 314 -22.34 18.60 11.13
N PRO A 315 -21.01 18.66 11.33
CA PRO A 315 -20.01 18.38 10.28
C PRO A 315 -20.17 17.04 9.57
N ASP A 316 -20.61 15.99 10.27
CA ASP A 316 -20.83 14.68 9.65
C ASP A 316 -22.00 14.66 8.64
N ILE A 317 -22.97 15.58 8.78
CA ILE A 317 -24.01 15.80 7.76
C ILE A 317 -23.37 16.40 6.50
N ALA A 318 -22.45 17.35 6.66
CA ALA A 318 -21.69 17.91 5.54
C ALA A 318 -20.86 16.84 4.82
N LYS A 319 -20.20 15.95 5.56
CA LYS A 319 -19.44 14.82 4.98
C LYS A 319 -20.32 13.86 4.18
N SER A 320 -21.49 13.50 4.70
CA SER A 320 -22.46 12.68 3.93
C SER A 320 -22.90 13.36 2.64
N LEU A 321 -23.18 14.67 2.68
CA LEU A 321 -23.53 15.43 1.48
C LEU A 321 -22.36 15.50 0.50
N TYR A 322 -21.13 15.63 0.99
CA TYR A 322 -19.92 15.55 0.18
C TYR A 322 -19.78 14.18 -0.51
N ASP A 323 -20.08 13.09 0.18
CA ASP A 323 -20.05 11.74 -0.39
C ASP A 323 -21.12 11.56 -1.49
N PHE A 324 -22.33 12.08 -1.29
CA PHE A 324 -23.36 12.13 -2.35
C PHE A 324 -22.92 12.97 -3.55
N GLY A 325 -22.29 14.12 -3.29
CA GLY A 325 -21.69 14.96 -4.33
C GLY A 325 -20.64 14.21 -5.14
N THR A 326 -19.81 13.40 -4.48
CA THR A 326 -18.78 12.57 -5.12
C THR A 326 -19.39 11.50 -6.03
N ILE A 327 -20.44 10.80 -5.56
CA ILE A 327 -21.13 9.81 -6.40
C ILE A 327 -21.84 10.46 -7.58
N ALA A 328 -22.50 11.61 -7.38
CA ALA A 328 -23.14 12.36 -8.46
C ALA A 328 -22.12 12.84 -9.51
N GLU A 329 -20.94 13.32 -9.07
CA GLU A 329 -19.82 13.72 -9.95
C GLU A 329 -19.37 12.53 -10.81
N ARG A 330 -19.13 11.36 -10.21
CA ARG A 330 -18.69 10.16 -10.93
C ARG A 330 -19.72 9.63 -11.92
N LYS A 331 -21.02 9.77 -11.60
CA LYS A 331 -22.14 9.51 -12.51
C LYS A 331 -22.33 10.60 -13.58
N LYS A 332 -21.52 11.65 -13.59
CA LYS A 332 -21.59 12.82 -14.48
C LYS A 332 -22.87 13.66 -14.32
N ASN A 333 -23.55 13.54 -13.19
CA ASN A 333 -24.69 14.38 -12.81
C ASN A 333 -24.19 15.67 -12.16
N PHE A 334 -23.52 16.52 -12.95
CA PHE A 334 -22.74 17.65 -12.43
C PHE A 334 -23.57 18.69 -11.66
N ASP A 335 -24.81 18.96 -12.07
CA ASP A 335 -25.69 19.90 -11.35
C ASP A 335 -26.05 19.38 -9.96
N GLN A 336 -26.35 18.08 -9.85
CA GLN A 336 -26.66 17.45 -8.58
C GLN A 336 -25.42 17.39 -7.68
N ALA A 337 -24.24 17.13 -8.26
CA ALA A 337 -22.97 17.15 -7.53
C ALA A 337 -22.69 18.53 -6.93
N ILE A 338 -22.81 19.60 -7.73
CA ILE A 338 -22.65 20.98 -7.26
C ILE A 338 -23.66 21.28 -6.14
N ASN A 339 -24.93 20.88 -6.30
CA ASN A 339 -25.95 21.11 -5.29
C ASN A 339 -25.61 20.43 -3.95
N TYR A 340 -25.16 19.17 -3.97
CA TYR A 340 -24.76 18.47 -2.75
C TYR A 340 -23.52 19.09 -2.10
N TYR A 341 -22.47 19.40 -2.87
CA TYR A 341 -21.29 20.07 -2.35
C TYR A 341 -21.60 21.47 -1.81
N ALA A 342 -22.52 22.22 -2.43
CA ALA A 342 -22.95 23.53 -1.93
C ALA A 342 -23.71 23.42 -0.61
N GLN A 343 -24.53 22.39 -0.43
CA GLN A 343 -25.19 22.11 0.86
C GLN A 343 -24.16 21.76 1.94
N ALA A 344 -23.18 20.90 1.63
CA ALA A 344 -22.07 20.58 2.54
C ALA A 344 -21.30 21.85 2.95
N LEU A 345 -20.93 22.69 1.97
CA LEU A 345 -20.22 23.95 2.19
C LEU A 345 -21.03 24.93 3.08
N ASN A 346 -22.34 25.01 2.89
CA ASN A 346 -23.21 25.86 3.70
C ASN A 346 -23.26 25.39 5.17
N ILE A 347 -23.16 24.09 5.43
CA ILE A 347 -23.04 23.56 6.79
C ILE A 347 -21.66 23.91 7.37
N ASP A 348 -20.59 23.65 6.62
CA ASP A 348 -19.21 23.99 7.02
C ASP A 348 -18.99 25.49 7.24
N GLU A 349 -19.79 26.36 6.61
CA GLU A 349 -19.77 27.81 6.82
C GLU A 349 -20.46 28.26 8.11
N LYS A 350 -21.43 27.49 8.62
CA LYS A 350 -22.19 27.84 9.83
C LYS A 350 -21.52 27.37 11.12
N ASN A 351 -20.67 26.34 11.04
CA ASN A 351 -19.94 25.83 12.20
C ASN A 351 -18.69 26.63 12.51
N TYR A 352 -18.53 27.10 13.74
CA TYR A 352 -17.32 27.80 14.21
C TYR A 352 -16.19 26.87 14.68
N ILE A 353 -16.48 25.60 14.94
CA ILE A 353 -15.49 24.55 15.23
C ILE A 353 -15.17 23.88 13.89
N VAL A 354 -14.35 24.55 13.09
CA VAL A 354 -14.24 24.27 11.66
C VAL A 354 -13.26 23.12 11.40
N ASP A 355 -13.70 22.09 10.68
CA ASP A 355 -12.79 21.30 9.84
C ASP A 355 -12.48 22.13 8.58
N LEU A 356 -11.50 23.03 8.71
CA LEU A 356 -11.10 23.95 7.63
C LEU A 356 -10.59 23.18 6.41
N GLU A 357 -10.11 21.95 6.64
CA GLU A 357 -9.64 21.09 5.57
C GLU A 357 -10.83 20.55 4.77
N HIS A 358 -11.84 19.95 5.41
CA HIS A 358 -13.05 19.48 4.73
C HIS A 358 -13.72 20.58 3.91
N LYS A 359 -13.80 21.79 4.48
CA LYS A 359 -14.33 22.96 3.78
C LYS A 359 -13.52 23.30 2.52
N ALA A 360 -12.19 23.38 2.63
CA ALA A 360 -11.31 23.66 1.50
C ALA A 360 -11.37 22.54 0.44
N GLN A 361 -11.50 21.28 0.86
CA GLN A 361 -11.70 20.14 -0.03
C GLN A 361 -13.02 20.22 -0.79
N THR A 362 -14.12 20.58 -0.12
CA THR A 362 -15.45 20.77 -0.72
C THR A 362 -15.43 21.89 -1.77
N ILE A 363 -14.82 23.04 -1.45
CA ILE A 363 -14.64 24.16 -2.39
C ILE A 363 -13.85 23.71 -3.63
N LYS A 364 -12.74 22.99 -3.43
CA LYS A 364 -11.92 22.44 -4.53
C LYS A 364 -12.76 21.50 -5.42
N LYS A 365 -13.58 20.64 -4.81
CA LYS A 365 -14.47 19.72 -5.55
C LYS A 365 -15.49 20.46 -6.40
N ILE A 366 -16.14 21.50 -5.88
CA ILE A 366 -17.05 22.35 -6.65
C ILE A 366 -16.32 22.92 -7.89
N GLY A 367 -15.13 23.47 -7.72
CA GLY A 367 -14.33 23.99 -8.83
C GLY A 367 -13.99 22.92 -9.88
N MET A 368 -13.68 21.70 -9.45
CA MET A 368 -13.42 20.59 -10.37
C MET A 368 -14.66 20.14 -11.15
N VAL A 369 -15.85 20.16 -10.54
CA VAL A 369 -17.10 19.88 -11.25
C VAL A 369 -17.42 20.96 -12.27
N TYR A 370 -17.21 22.25 -11.95
CA TYR A 370 -17.34 23.33 -12.93
C TYR A 370 -16.38 23.16 -14.11
N ARG A 371 -15.13 22.75 -13.86
CA ARG A 371 -14.18 22.42 -14.94
C ARG A 371 -14.71 21.31 -15.84
N GLN A 372 -15.28 20.24 -15.26
CA GLN A 372 -15.86 19.12 -16.02
C GLN A 372 -17.10 19.55 -16.84
N LYS A 373 -17.89 20.51 -16.35
CA LYS A 373 -18.99 21.14 -17.10
C LYS A 373 -18.50 22.08 -18.22
N GLY A 374 -17.25 22.51 -18.19
CA GLY A 374 -16.68 23.48 -19.12
C GLY A 374 -16.77 24.94 -18.67
N ASP A 375 -17.29 25.22 -17.47
CA ASP A 375 -17.26 26.57 -16.89
C ASP A 375 -15.91 26.81 -16.20
N LEU A 376 -14.92 27.17 -17.03
CA LEU A 376 -13.54 27.30 -16.59
C LEU A 376 -13.31 28.54 -15.69
N ASN A 377 -14.17 29.56 -15.76
CA ASN A 377 -14.05 30.75 -14.93
C ASN A 377 -14.49 30.44 -13.49
N MET A 378 -15.66 29.82 -13.32
CA MET A 378 -16.11 29.35 -12.01
C MET A 378 -15.13 28.32 -11.44
N ALA A 379 -14.59 27.43 -12.27
CA ALA A 379 -13.56 26.48 -11.84
C ALA A 379 -12.33 27.18 -11.23
N LEU A 380 -11.79 28.22 -11.87
CA LEU A 380 -10.67 28.98 -11.34
C LEU A 380 -11.02 29.66 -10.02
N GLU A 381 -12.17 30.34 -9.94
CA GLU A 381 -12.61 31.03 -8.73
C GLU A 381 -12.60 30.10 -7.50
N TYR A 382 -13.27 28.94 -7.63
CA TYR A 382 -13.34 27.96 -6.56
C TYR A 382 -11.98 27.34 -6.22
N VAL A 383 -11.17 26.95 -7.22
CA VAL A 383 -9.87 26.33 -6.92
C VAL A 383 -8.88 27.33 -6.32
N TYR A 384 -8.92 28.61 -6.71
CA TYR A 384 -8.13 29.67 -6.03
C TYR A 384 -8.56 29.88 -4.59
N ARG A 385 -9.88 29.93 -4.33
CA ARG A 385 -10.43 30.03 -2.97
C ARG A 385 -9.97 28.86 -2.10
N ALA A 386 -9.98 27.63 -2.65
CA ALA A 386 -9.48 26.46 -1.94
C ALA A 386 -7.96 26.53 -1.68
N LEU A 387 -7.16 26.95 -2.67
CA LEU A 387 -5.71 27.13 -2.52
C LEU A 387 -5.38 28.13 -1.40
N GLU A 388 -6.08 29.25 -1.34
CA GLU A 388 -5.88 30.26 -0.31
C GLU A 388 -6.18 29.69 1.08
N MET A 389 -7.27 28.92 1.23
CA MET A 389 -7.60 28.26 2.49
C MET A 389 -6.53 27.23 2.89
N PHE A 390 -6.10 26.35 1.98
CA PHE A 390 -5.06 25.37 2.27
C PHE A 390 -3.73 26.04 2.66
N ARG A 391 -3.34 27.14 2.02
CA ARG A 391 -2.14 27.91 2.39
C ARG A 391 -2.20 28.52 3.79
N ARG A 392 -3.41 28.79 4.32
CA ARG A 392 -3.58 29.33 5.67
C ARG A 392 -3.51 28.26 6.75
N ILE A 393 -3.93 27.03 6.45
CA ILE A 393 -4.12 25.98 7.46
C ILE A 393 -3.08 24.85 7.39
N LEU A 394 -2.32 24.74 6.29
CA LEU A 394 -1.34 23.68 6.06
C LEU A 394 0.07 24.25 5.85
N PRO A 395 1.12 23.47 6.14
CA PRO A 395 2.49 23.79 5.75
C PRO A 395 2.60 24.03 4.23
N ALA A 396 3.52 24.90 3.82
CA ALA A 396 3.66 25.33 2.42
C ALA A 396 3.83 24.18 1.43
N GLN A 397 4.45 23.07 1.85
CA GLN A 397 4.72 21.89 1.02
C GLN A 397 3.66 20.78 1.14
N HIS A 398 2.48 21.07 1.70
CA HIS A 398 1.44 20.06 1.87
C HIS A 398 0.86 19.55 0.54
N PRO A 399 0.59 18.23 0.38
CA PRO A 399 0.06 17.66 -0.85
C PRO A 399 -1.25 18.30 -1.37
N GLN A 400 -2.12 18.79 -0.48
CA GLN A 400 -3.35 19.49 -0.88
C GLN A 400 -3.07 20.82 -1.62
N ILE A 401 -2.01 21.55 -1.23
CA ILE A 401 -1.57 22.77 -1.93
C ILE A 401 -1.06 22.41 -3.32
N ALA A 402 -0.19 21.39 -3.41
CA ALA A 402 0.32 20.89 -4.68
C ALA A 402 -0.80 20.45 -5.64
N MET A 403 -1.83 19.78 -5.11
CA MET A 403 -3.01 19.37 -5.88
C MET A 403 -3.79 20.58 -6.42
N CYS A 404 -3.93 21.65 -5.64
CA CYS A 404 -4.59 22.87 -6.10
C CYS A 404 -3.80 23.55 -7.23
N LEU A 405 -2.47 23.60 -7.14
CA LEU A 405 -1.62 24.12 -8.23
C LEU A 405 -1.82 23.33 -9.53
N ILE A 406 -1.86 21.99 -9.45
CA ILE A 406 -2.16 21.14 -10.61
C ILE A 406 -3.54 21.47 -11.18
N ASN A 407 -4.57 21.56 -10.33
CA ASN A 407 -5.93 21.84 -10.78
C ASN A 407 -6.03 23.21 -11.46
N ILE A 408 -5.40 24.25 -10.90
CA ILE A 408 -5.35 25.58 -11.51
C ILE A 408 -4.63 25.52 -12.86
N GLY A 409 -3.47 24.86 -12.93
CA GLY A 409 -2.73 24.67 -14.18
C GLY A 409 -3.55 23.93 -15.23
N MET A 410 -4.31 22.89 -14.83
CA MET A 410 -5.21 22.17 -15.72
C MET A 410 -6.35 23.04 -16.24
N VAL A 411 -6.97 23.88 -15.39
CA VAL A 411 -8.02 24.80 -15.82
C VAL A 411 -7.46 25.83 -16.81
N HIS A 412 -6.31 26.45 -16.53
CA HIS A 412 -5.66 27.38 -17.48
C HIS A 412 -5.32 26.71 -18.81
N ARG A 413 -4.82 25.47 -18.78
CA ARG A 413 -4.53 24.71 -20.00
C ARG A 413 -5.80 24.46 -20.82
N ASP A 414 -6.92 24.17 -20.17
CA ASP A 414 -8.20 23.96 -20.85
C ASP A 414 -8.79 25.27 -21.40
N GLN A 415 -8.42 26.43 -20.81
CA GLN A 415 -8.71 27.75 -21.36
C GLN A 415 -7.78 28.15 -22.53
N GLY A 416 -6.73 27.37 -22.81
CA GLY A 416 -5.68 27.73 -23.77
C GLY A 416 -4.61 28.69 -23.21
N ASN A 417 -4.66 29.02 -21.92
CA ASN A 417 -3.66 29.85 -21.23
C ASN A 417 -2.41 29.01 -20.87
N PHE A 418 -1.71 28.52 -21.89
CA PHE A 418 -0.62 27.54 -21.71
C PHE A 418 0.54 28.05 -20.86
N ASP A 419 0.92 29.33 -20.96
CA ASP A 419 2.02 29.89 -20.16
C ASP A 419 1.68 29.90 -18.67
N LYS A 420 0.48 30.35 -18.30
CA LYS A 420 0.01 30.27 -16.91
C LYS A 420 -0.06 28.82 -16.41
N ALA A 421 -0.50 27.90 -17.26
CA ALA A 421 -0.54 26.48 -16.90
C ALA A 421 0.87 25.94 -16.59
N LEU A 422 1.86 26.29 -17.42
CA LEU A 422 3.26 25.94 -17.21
C LEU A 422 3.79 26.53 -15.89
N ASP A 423 3.51 27.80 -15.57
CA ASP A 423 3.92 28.43 -14.31
C ASP A 423 3.45 27.62 -13.08
N TYR A 424 2.19 27.17 -13.09
CA TYR A 424 1.64 26.37 -11.98
C TYR A 424 2.22 24.95 -11.93
N PHE A 425 2.42 24.31 -13.08
CA PHE A 425 3.06 22.99 -13.11
C PHE A 425 4.53 23.04 -12.68
N HIS A 426 5.25 24.12 -12.99
CA HIS A 426 6.61 24.36 -12.52
C HIS A 426 6.68 24.61 -11.01
N GLN A 427 5.78 25.42 -10.44
CA GLN A 427 5.70 25.59 -8.98
C GLN A 427 5.49 24.24 -8.28
N LYS A 428 4.62 23.38 -8.82
CA LYS A 428 4.38 22.06 -8.25
C LYS A 428 5.61 21.14 -8.36
N LEU A 429 6.32 21.20 -9.49
CA LEU A 429 7.58 20.46 -9.66
C LEU A 429 8.63 20.87 -8.64
N GLU A 430 8.79 22.17 -8.41
CA GLU A 430 9.72 22.70 -7.42
C GLU A 430 9.38 22.23 -6.00
N MET A 431 8.10 22.22 -5.64
CA MET A 431 7.64 21.66 -4.36
C MET A 431 7.99 20.18 -4.21
N ASP A 432 7.72 19.36 -5.24
CA ASP A 432 8.03 17.93 -5.20
C ASP A 432 9.55 17.68 -5.15
N GLU A 433 10.36 18.49 -5.83
CA GLU A 433 11.84 18.38 -5.82
C GLU A 433 12.44 18.75 -4.45
N GLN A 434 11.79 19.62 -3.68
CA GLN A 434 12.23 19.99 -2.33
C GLN A 434 11.86 18.96 -1.25
N CYS A 435 10.80 18.16 -1.47
CA CYS A 435 10.20 17.36 -0.40
C CYS A 435 10.20 15.85 -0.62
N LEU A 436 10.43 15.39 -1.85
CA LEU A 436 10.37 13.97 -2.18
C LEU A 436 11.76 13.49 -2.60
N PRO A 437 12.15 12.25 -2.25
CA PRO A 437 13.33 11.60 -2.79
C PRO A 437 13.34 11.68 -4.31
N SER A 438 14.52 11.81 -4.92
CA SER A 438 14.69 12.02 -6.37
C SER A 438 14.09 10.93 -7.26
N ASP A 439 13.93 9.72 -6.73
CA ASP A 439 13.31 8.57 -7.38
C ASP A 439 11.77 8.49 -7.19
N HIS A 440 11.17 9.46 -6.49
CA HIS A 440 9.75 9.39 -6.14
C HIS A 440 8.85 9.38 -7.39
N PRO A 441 7.82 8.50 -7.45
CA PRO A 441 6.97 8.35 -8.63
C PRO A 441 6.29 9.64 -9.10
N TYR A 442 6.00 10.58 -8.19
CA TYR A 442 5.31 11.84 -8.52
C TYR A 442 6.08 12.80 -9.43
N HIS A 443 7.43 12.75 -9.46
CA HIS A 443 8.19 13.61 -10.38
C HIS A 443 7.80 13.35 -11.86
N SER A 444 7.68 12.08 -12.29
CA SER A 444 7.24 11.70 -13.64
C SER A 444 5.87 12.25 -13.98
N ARG A 445 4.90 12.10 -13.06
CA ARG A 445 3.52 12.50 -13.34
C ARG A 445 3.43 13.99 -13.63
N ASN A 446 4.29 14.80 -13.02
CA ASN A 446 4.35 16.23 -13.28
C ASN A 446 5.13 16.59 -14.53
N PHE A 447 6.24 15.90 -14.81
CA PHE A 447 6.95 16.07 -16.07
C PHE A 447 5.99 15.87 -17.24
N ASP A 448 5.15 14.84 -17.15
CA ASP A 448 4.06 14.59 -18.09
C ASP A 448 3.10 15.78 -18.26
N LEU A 449 2.75 16.49 -17.19
CA LEU A 449 1.87 17.66 -17.24
C LEU A 449 2.53 18.82 -17.99
N VAL A 450 3.80 19.12 -17.71
CA VAL A 450 4.58 20.16 -18.40
C VAL A 450 4.73 19.82 -19.88
N VAL A 451 5.17 18.60 -20.18
CA VAL A 451 5.36 18.10 -21.55
C VAL A 451 4.09 18.17 -22.37
N LYS A 452 2.97 17.62 -21.86
CA LYS A 452 1.68 17.66 -22.55
C LYS A 452 1.20 19.09 -22.77
N THR A 453 1.58 20.03 -21.91
CA THR A 453 1.22 21.44 -22.05
C THR A 453 2.03 22.12 -23.15
N TYR A 454 3.35 21.91 -23.21
CA TYR A 454 4.16 22.35 -24.36
C TYR A 454 3.69 21.75 -25.68
N GLN A 455 3.34 20.45 -25.71
CA GLN A 455 2.79 19.80 -26.89
C GLN A 455 1.46 20.44 -27.35
N LYS A 456 0.53 20.69 -26.42
CA LYS A 456 -0.73 21.39 -26.73
C LYS A 456 -0.52 22.82 -27.22
N LYS A 457 0.53 23.49 -26.74
CA LYS A 457 0.95 24.82 -27.19
C LYS A 457 1.66 24.78 -28.56
N GLY A 458 2.07 23.60 -29.04
CA GLY A 458 2.84 23.42 -30.28
C GLY A 458 4.35 23.61 -30.12
N GLU A 459 4.86 23.77 -28.89
CA GLU A 459 6.28 24.01 -28.59
C GLU A 459 7.02 22.70 -28.28
N ILE A 460 7.04 21.77 -29.24
CA ILE A 460 7.63 20.42 -29.05
C ILE A 460 9.12 20.49 -28.68
N GLU A 461 9.88 21.42 -29.26
CA GLU A 461 11.32 21.58 -28.98
C GLU A 461 11.57 21.97 -27.52
N LYS A 462 10.74 22.86 -26.94
CA LYS A 462 10.84 23.22 -25.52
C LYS A 462 10.47 22.05 -24.61
N ALA A 463 9.48 21.24 -25.01
CA ALA A 463 9.15 20.00 -24.29
C ALA A 463 10.33 19.02 -24.27
N LEU A 464 11.02 18.90 -25.41
CA LEU A 464 12.18 18.03 -25.56
C LEU A 464 13.36 18.52 -24.72
N ASP A 465 13.71 19.80 -24.80
CA ASP A 465 14.79 20.42 -24.02
C ASP A 465 14.54 20.25 -22.52
N PHE A 466 13.31 20.51 -22.06
CA PHE A 466 12.91 20.28 -20.68
C PHE A 466 13.12 18.84 -20.23
N CYS A 467 12.68 17.86 -21.02
CA CYS A 467 12.87 16.44 -20.71
C CYS A 467 14.34 16.02 -20.70
N GLN A 468 15.13 16.50 -21.66
CA GLN A 468 16.55 16.17 -21.75
C GLN A 468 17.34 16.74 -20.57
N LYS A 469 17.04 17.98 -20.16
CA LYS A 469 17.64 18.59 -18.97
C LYS A 469 17.31 17.77 -17.71
N LYS A 470 16.02 17.45 -17.50
CA LYS A 470 15.60 16.65 -16.34
C LYS A 470 16.15 15.23 -16.36
N LEU A 471 16.28 14.61 -17.53
CA LEU A 471 16.93 13.31 -17.69
C LEU A 471 18.41 13.38 -17.26
N GLY A 472 19.13 14.42 -17.66
CA GLY A 472 20.52 14.64 -17.24
C GLY A 472 20.66 14.81 -15.73
N ASP A 473 19.81 15.64 -15.11
CA ASP A 473 19.77 15.83 -13.66
C ASP A 473 19.52 14.49 -12.94
N GLN A 474 18.56 13.69 -13.42
CA GLN A 474 18.21 12.41 -12.83
C GLN A 474 19.27 11.33 -13.02
N LYS A 475 19.97 11.29 -14.17
CA LYS A 475 21.12 10.40 -14.38
C LYS A 475 22.23 10.68 -13.37
N ASN A 476 22.48 11.97 -13.08
CA ASN A 476 23.50 12.36 -12.11
C ASN A 476 23.12 11.97 -10.67
N ILE A 477 21.84 12.00 -10.33
CA ILE A 477 21.37 11.72 -8.96
C ILE A 477 21.19 10.21 -8.71
N LEU A 478 20.52 9.50 -9.62
CA LEU A 478 20.13 8.10 -9.44
C LEU A 478 21.10 7.09 -10.06
N GLY A 479 22.01 7.56 -10.92
CA GLY A 479 22.85 6.73 -11.77
C GLY A 479 22.17 6.31 -13.07
N GLU A 480 22.97 6.00 -14.09
CA GLU A 480 22.49 5.79 -15.47
C GLU A 480 21.56 4.57 -15.63
N ASN A 481 21.72 3.56 -14.78
CA ASN A 481 20.99 2.28 -14.87
C ASN A 481 19.74 2.22 -13.98
N HIS A 482 19.30 3.35 -13.40
CA HIS A 482 18.10 3.36 -12.57
C HIS A 482 16.83 3.18 -13.43
N PRO A 483 15.85 2.33 -13.06
CA PRO A 483 14.62 2.10 -13.84
C PRO A 483 13.87 3.38 -14.22
N ARG A 484 13.99 4.42 -13.39
CA ARG A 484 13.41 5.74 -13.65
C ARG A 484 13.97 6.43 -14.90
N ILE A 485 15.25 6.23 -15.20
CA ILE A 485 15.89 6.76 -16.40
C ILE A 485 15.21 6.15 -17.63
N ALA A 486 14.94 4.84 -17.63
CA ALA A 486 14.21 4.18 -18.71
C ALA A 486 12.79 4.76 -18.93
N GLN A 487 12.09 5.14 -17.86
CA GLN A 487 10.78 5.81 -17.94
C GLN A 487 10.86 7.18 -18.63
N MET A 488 11.87 7.97 -18.30
CA MET A 488 12.07 9.28 -18.91
C MET A 488 12.51 9.18 -20.37
N LEU A 489 13.42 8.26 -20.69
CA LEU A 489 13.85 7.97 -22.06
C LEU A 489 12.66 7.57 -22.94
N MET A 490 11.74 6.73 -22.43
CA MET A 490 10.53 6.35 -23.15
C MET A 490 9.61 7.53 -23.44
N ALA A 491 9.41 8.42 -22.46
CA ALA A 491 8.60 9.61 -22.66
C ALA A 491 9.19 10.49 -23.78
N ILE A 492 10.51 10.65 -23.81
CA ILE A 492 11.23 11.35 -24.88
C ILE A 492 11.05 10.65 -26.23
N ALA A 493 11.23 9.32 -26.26
CA ALA A 493 11.07 8.53 -27.46
C ALA A 493 9.66 8.67 -28.05
N LYS A 494 8.63 8.62 -27.20
CA LYS A 494 7.23 8.80 -27.61
C LYS A 494 6.94 10.18 -28.19
N MET A 495 7.58 11.25 -27.67
CA MET A 495 7.46 12.59 -28.27
C MET A 495 8.11 12.67 -29.66
N LEU A 496 9.23 11.97 -29.85
CA LEU A 496 9.98 11.96 -31.11
C LEU A 496 9.42 10.96 -32.14
N ALA A 497 8.51 10.08 -31.73
CA ALA A 497 7.92 9.01 -32.55
C ALA A 497 7.19 9.52 -33.81
N ASP A 498 6.91 10.82 -33.91
CA ASP A 498 6.22 11.41 -35.05
C ASP A 498 7.11 12.39 -35.84
N THR A 499 8.24 12.81 -35.27
CA THR A 499 9.07 13.93 -35.78
C THR A 499 10.52 13.53 -36.05
N ALA A 500 11.09 12.60 -35.29
CA ALA A 500 12.47 12.15 -35.40
C ALA A 500 12.57 10.66 -35.04
N LEU A 501 11.99 9.82 -35.88
CA LEU A 501 11.83 8.39 -35.64
C LEU A 501 13.15 7.65 -35.29
N ASN A 502 14.28 7.98 -35.92
CA ASN A 502 15.59 7.38 -35.59
C ASN A 502 16.02 7.70 -34.14
N ARG A 503 15.91 8.97 -33.72
CA ARG A 503 16.22 9.38 -32.34
C ARG A 503 15.24 8.73 -31.35
N ALA A 504 13.98 8.56 -31.74
CA ALA A 504 13.01 7.84 -30.91
C ALA A 504 13.46 6.39 -30.66
N LEU A 505 13.93 5.68 -31.69
CA LEU A 505 14.44 4.32 -31.55
C LEU A 505 15.69 4.24 -30.67
N GLU A 506 16.64 5.19 -30.80
CA GLU A 506 17.82 5.27 -29.92
C GLU A 506 17.42 5.35 -28.44
N TYR A 507 16.47 6.23 -28.10
CA TYR A 507 15.97 6.36 -26.73
C TYR A 507 15.22 5.11 -26.24
N TYR A 508 14.45 4.45 -27.11
CA TYR A 508 13.79 3.19 -26.75
C TYR A 508 14.79 2.06 -26.50
N ASP A 509 15.82 1.92 -27.35
CA ASP A 509 16.86 0.90 -27.19
C ASP A 509 17.69 1.15 -25.91
N GLU A 510 18.03 2.40 -25.60
CA GLU A 510 18.70 2.77 -24.33
C GLU A 510 17.83 2.39 -23.13
N ALA A 511 16.54 2.71 -23.17
CA ALA A 511 15.62 2.42 -22.07
C ALA A 511 15.42 0.92 -21.85
N LEU A 512 15.33 0.13 -22.93
CA LEU A 512 15.26 -1.33 -22.86
C LEU A 512 16.53 -1.93 -22.25
N SER A 513 17.70 -1.42 -22.63
CA SER A 513 18.98 -1.89 -22.07
C SER A 513 19.01 -1.74 -20.55
N ILE A 514 18.53 -0.61 -20.03
CA ILE A 514 18.43 -0.36 -18.59
C ILE A 514 17.46 -1.35 -17.95
N LEU A 515 16.26 -1.51 -18.49
CA LEU A 515 15.24 -2.40 -17.92
C LEU A 515 15.68 -3.87 -17.92
N GLU A 516 16.36 -4.34 -18.97
CA GLU A 516 16.86 -5.72 -19.07
C GLU A 516 17.96 -6.03 -18.03
N GLN A 517 18.68 -5.01 -17.56
CA GLN A 517 19.71 -5.15 -16.53
C GLN A 517 19.14 -5.09 -15.10
N THR A 518 17.88 -4.66 -14.92
CA THR A 518 17.24 -4.58 -13.60
C THR A 518 16.85 -5.96 -13.08
N THR A 519 17.04 -6.21 -11.77
CA THR A 519 16.76 -7.53 -11.14
C THR A 519 15.83 -7.44 -9.92
N PRO A 520 14.64 -8.07 -9.94
CA PRO A 520 14.08 -8.86 -11.05
C PRO A 520 13.71 -7.97 -12.24
N ALA A 521 13.79 -8.52 -13.45
CA ALA A 521 13.40 -7.80 -14.66
C ALA A 521 11.90 -7.51 -14.62
N ASP A 522 11.54 -6.25 -14.84
CA ASP A 522 10.14 -5.85 -14.98
C ASP A 522 9.64 -6.24 -16.38
N CYS A 523 9.29 -7.51 -16.53
CA CYS A 523 8.83 -8.09 -17.79
C CYS A 523 7.60 -7.34 -18.35
N GLU A 524 6.74 -6.80 -17.50
CA GLU A 524 5.54 -6.07 -17.92
C GLU A 524 5.93 -4.75 -18.58
N THR A 525 6.79 -3.97 -17.92
CA THR A 525 7.30 -2.71 -18.49
C THR A 525 8.10 -2.96 -19.76
N ILE A 526 8.94 -4.00 -19.80
CA ILE A 526 9.69 -4.38 -21.02
C ILE A 526 8.74 -4.71 -22.18
N THR A 527 7.70 -5.50 -21.93
CA THR A 527 6.68 -5.82 -22.93
C THR A 527 5.99 -4.56 -23.47
N HIS A 528 5.62 -3.63 -22.58
CA HIS A 528 5.00 -2.36 -22.99
C HIS A 528 5.92 -1.53 -23.89
N TYR A 529 7.22 -1.51 -23.61
CA TYR A 529 8.21 -0.76 -24.37
C TYR A 529 8.41 -1.36 -25.77
N LEU A 530 8.58 -2.68 -25.84
CA LEU A 530 8.71 -3.38 -27.11
C LEU A 530 7.47 -3.19 -27.99
N ALA A 531 6.27 -3.18 -27.40
CA ALA A 531 5.04 -2.87 -28.13
C ALA A 531 4.97 -1.41 -28.60
N ALA A 532 5.43 -0.45 -27.80
CA ALA A 532 5.48 0.96 -28.19
C ALA A 532 6.43 1.21 -29.38
N MET A 533 7.57 0.51 -29.44
CA MET A 533 8.51 0.61 -30.56
C MET A 533 7.92 0.15 -31.90
N ASP A 534 7.01 -0.82 -31.91
CA ASP A 534 6.35 -1.27 -33.15
C ASP A 534 5.59 -0.12 -33.84
N SER A 535 4.98 0.79 -33.06
CA SER A 535 4.32 1.96 -33.62
C SER A 535 5.28 2.86 -34.42
N VAL A 536 6.55 2.93 -34.01
CA VAL A 536 7.62 3.68 -34.70
C VAL A 536 8.11 2.92 -35.93
N TYR A 537 8.36 1.62 -35.82
CA TYR A 537 8.80 0.79 -36.94
C TYR A 537 7.74 0.63 -38.04
N SER A 538 6.45 0.61 -37.67
CA SER A 538 5.35 0.61 -38.62
C SER A 538 5.37 1.86 -39.49
N LYS A 539 5.72 3.03 -38.92
CA LYS A 539 5.85 4.28 -39.70
C LYS A 539 7.04 4.28 -40.63
N TYR A 540 8.09 3.54 -40.27
CA TYR A 540 9.24 3.29 -41.13
C TYR A 540 8.99 2.26 -42.24
N CYS A 541 7.84 1.58 -42.26
CA CYS A 541 7.60 0.40 -43.10
C CYS A 541 8.74 -0.63 -42.98
N ASN A 542 9.27 -0.83 -41.76
CA ASN A 542 10.39 -1.74 -41.51
C ASN A 542 9.95 -2.93 -40.64
N PRO A 543 9.19 -3.89 -41.21
CA PRO A 543 8.69 -5.04 -40.46
C PRO A 543 9.80 -5.97 -39.98
N ILE A 544 10.97 -5.97 -40.65
CA ILE A 544 12.12 -6.83 -40.33
C ILE A 544 12.69 -6.50 -38.94
N ASN A 545 12.79 -5.21 -38.59
CA ASN A 545 13.33 -4.79 -37.30
C ASN A 545 12.29 -4.80 -36.16
N ALA A 546 11.00 -4.68 -36.50
CA ALA A 546 9.89 -4.72 -35.55
C ALA A 546 9.61 -6.14 -35.05
N LEU A 547 9.61 -7.12 -35.97
CA LEU A 547 9.13 -8.48 -35.71
C LEU A 547 9.89 -9.19 -34.56
N PRO A 548 11.23 -9.18 -34.47
CA PRO A 548 11.95 -9.82 -33.37
C PRO A 548 11.60 -9.22 -32.00
N ARG A 549 11.35 -7.91 -31.94
CA ARG A 549 10.98 -7.20 -30.71
C ARG A 549 9.56 -7.53 -30.27
N LEU A 550 8.63 -7.58 -31.22
CA LEU A 550 7.25 -8.01 -30.96
C LEU A 550 7.18 -9.47 -30.49
N LEU A 551 7.94 -10.37 -31.12
CA LEU A 551 8.03 -11.77 -30.69
C LEU A 551 8.57 -11.88 -29.25
N LYS A 552 9.61 -11.11 -28.91
CA LYS A 552 10.11 -11.02 -27.53
C LYS A 552 9.04 -10.49 -26.56
N ALA A 553 8.29 -9.45 -26.95
CA ALA A 553 7.20 -8.90 -26.13
C ALA A 553 6.10 -9.94 -25.88
N PHE A 554 5.75 -10.71 -26.92
CA PHE A 554 4.76 -11.78 -26.86
C PHE A 554 5.19 -12.90 -25.92
N ASP A 555 6.41 -13.40 -26.05
CA ASP A 555 6.96 -14.44 -25.17
C ASP A 555 7.01 -14.01 -23.70
N LEU A 556 7.41 -12.76 -23.44
CA LEU A 556 7.41 -12.20 -22.08
C LEU A 556 5.99 -12.08 -21.52
N SER A 557 5.05 -11.57 -22.32
CA SER A 557 3.66 -11.36 -21.89
C SER A 557 2.97 -12.65 -21.43
N ARG A 558 3.27 -13.78 -22.09
CA ARG A 558 2.71 -15.11 -21.75
C ARG A 558 3.26 -15.70 -20.46
N ARG A 559 4.41 -15.24 -19.98
CA ARG A 559 5.05 -15.73 -18.75
C ARG A 559 4.60 -14.96 -17.51
N ILE A 560 3.87 -13.86 -17.69
CA ILE A 560 3.39 -13.01 -16.59
C ILE A 560 2.01 -13.51 -16.15
N PRO A 561 1.83 -13.98 -14.89
CA PRO A 561 0.59 -14.61 -14.41
C PRO A 561 -0.67 -13.74 -14.46
N HIS A 562 -0.51 -12.40 -14.51
CA HIS A 562 -1.59 -11.42 -14.47
C HIS A 562 -1.58 -10.46 -15.67
N CYS A 563 -0.89 -10.80 -16.76
CA CYS A 563 -0.85 -9.91 -17.91
C CYS A 563 -2.25 -9.81 -18.54
N ASP A 564 -2.65 -8.59 -18.85
CA ASP A 564 -3.92 -8.28 -19.47
C ASP A 564 -4.07 -9.02 -20.83
N HIS A 565 -5.10 -9.87 -20.93
CA HIS A 565 -5.41 -10.65 -22.13
C HIS A 565 -5.57 -9.76 -23.37
N ILE A 566 -6.09 -8.53 -23.22
CA ILE A 566 -6.21 -7.57 -24.32
C ILE A 566 -4.84 -7.14 -24.84
N SER A 567 -3.87 -6.93 -23.95
CA SER A 567 -2.51 -6.56 -24.32
C SER A 567 -1.80 -7.68 -25.11
N ILE A 568 -1.96 -8.95 -24.68
CA ILE A 568 -1.42 -10.12 -25.40
C ILE A 568 -2.07 -10.24 -26.79
N ALA A 569 -3.39 -10.08 -26.87
CA ALA A 569 -4.13 -10.12 -28.13
C ALA A 569 -3.67 -9.02 -29.09
N ASN A 570 -3.43 -7.80 -28.59
CA ASN A 570 -2.91 -6.69 -29.38
C ASN A 570 -1.51 -6.94 -29.92
N ILE A 571 -0.60 -7.49 -29.10
CA ILE A 571 0.76 -7.86 -29.55
C ILE A 571 0.68 -8.93 -30.64
N SER A 572 -0.13 -9.97 -30.44
CA SER A 572 -0.34 -11.05 -31.42
C SER A 572 -0.88 -10.49 -32.75
N ARG A 573 -1.86 -9.59 -32.70
CA ARG A 573 -2.37 -8.88 -33.89
C ARG A 573 -1.27 -8.08 -34.59
N ASN A 574 -0.44 -7.36 -33.86
CA ASN A 574 0.64 -6.56 -34.45
C ASN A 574 1.71 -7.47 -35.09
N ILE A 575 2.01 -8.63 -34.50
CA ILE A 575 2.89 -9.65 -35.11
C ILE A 575 2.29 -10.13 -36.45
N ALA A 576 0.99 -10.43 -36.47
CA ALA A 576 0.30 -10.87 -37.68
C ALA A 576 0.41 -9.82 -38.81
N LEU A 577 0.19 -8.54 -38.48
CA LEU A 577 0.34 -7.43 -39.43
C LEU A 577 1.78 -7.33 -39.98
N ARG A 578 2.81 -7.53 -39.15
CA ARG A 578 4.21 -7.53 -39.64
C ARG A 578 4.50 -8.71 -40.57
N TYR A 579 3.96 -9.90 -40.28
CA TYR A 579 4.06 -11.04 -41.20
C TYR A 579 3.32 -10.80 -42.51
N GLU A 580 2.16 -10.15 -42.47
CA GLU A 580 1.39 -9.74 -43.65
C GLU A 580 2.18 -8.74 -44.52
N ASP A 581 2.77 -7.71 -43.92
CA ASP A 581 3.67 -6.76 -44.61
C ASP A 581 4.84 -7.47 -45.30
N MET A 582 5.32 -8.58 -44.72
CA MET A 582 6.37 -9.44 -45.27
C MET A 582 5.86 -10.51 -46.24
N LYS A 583 4.56 -10.53 -46.56
CA LYS A 583 3.88 -11.52 -47.43
C LYS A 583 3.98 -12.97 -46.92
N LYS A 584 4.04 -13.16 -45.60
CA LYS A 584 4.07 -14.46 -44.93
C LYS A 584 2.68 -14.84 -44.40
N SER A 585 1.80 -15.22 -45.31
CA SER A 585 0.36 -15.39 -45.04
C SER A 585 0.04 -16.51 -44.04
N SER A 586 0.83 -17.58 -44.00
CA SER A 586 0.61 -18.70 -43.06
C SER A 586 0.86 -18.29 -41.62
N GLU A 587 1.98 -17.60 -41.37
CA GLU A 587 2.33 -17.07 -40.05
C GLU A 587 1.39 -15.93 -39.64
N ALA A 588 1.03 -15.03 -40.57
CA ALA A 588 0.05 -13.99 -40.30
C ALA A 588 -1.29 -14.57 -39.85
N LEU A 589 -1.80 -15.59 -40.55
CA LEU A 589 -3.05 -16.26 -40.21
C LEU A 589 -2.99 -16.93 -38.82
N TYR A 590 -1.86 -17.55 -38.46
CA TYR A 590 -1.67 -18.14 -37.13
C TYR A 590 -1.86 -17.10 -36.02
N TYR A 591 -1.15 -15.98 -36.10
CA TYR A 591 -1.22 -14.94 -35.07
C TYR A 591 -2.55 -14.16 -35.08
N PHE A 592 -3.20 -13.98 -36.24
CA PHE A 592 -4.56 -13.43 -36.27
C PHE A 592 -5.57 -14.34 -35.55
N ASN A 593 -5.48 -15.66 -35.74
CA ASN A 593 -6.34 -16.61 -35.05
C ASN A 593 -6.05 -16.66 -33.55
N GLU A 594 -4.79 -16.55 -33.14
CA GLU A 594 -4.40 -16.49 -31.73
C GLU A 594 -4.88 -15.18 -31.06
N SER A 595 -4.74 -14.04 -31.73
CA SER A 595 -5.32 -12.78 -31.26
C SER A 595 -6.84 -12.88 -31.10
N LEU A 596 -7.53 -13.46 -32.08
CA LEU A 596 -8.99 -13.61 -32.06
C LEU A 596 -9.45 -14.54 -30.93
N SER A 597 -8.76 -15.66 -30.70
CA SER A 597 -9.14 -16.59 -29.63
C SER A 597 -8.99 -15.96 -28.24
N ILE A 598 -7.97 -15.14 -28.04
CA ILE A 598 -7.77 -14.41 -26.79
C ILE A 598 -8.85 -13.34 -26.58
N TYR A 599 -9.29 -12.65 -27.65
CA TYR A 599 -10.40 -11.69 -27.55
C TYR A 599 -11.77 -12.33 -27.28
N GLN A 600 -11.94 -13.61 -27.63
CA GLN A 600 -13.19 -14.36 -27.45
C GLN A 600 -13.30 -15.05 -26.08
N ALA A 601 -12.17 -15.30 -25.42
CA ALA A 601 -12.08 -15.83 -24.06
C ALA A 601 -12.32 -14.73 -23.03
#